data_AF-A0A2G1WTC9-F1
#
_entry.id   AF-A0A2G1WTC9-F1
#
_cell.length_a   1.000
_cell.length_b   1.000
_cell.length_c   1.000
_cell.angle_alpha   90.00
_cell.angle_beta   90.00
_cell.angle_gamma   90.00
#
_symmetry.space_group_name_H-M   'P 1'
#
loop_
_entity.id
_entity.type
_entity.pdbx_description
1 polymer ?
#
loop_
_entity_poly.entity_id
_entity_poly.type
_entity_poly.pdbx_seq_one_letter_code
_entity_poly.pdbx_strand_id
1 'polypeptide(L)'
;MSINEDGSPQPFITSLDVTDELALDRRWARTQIEQYSDRGAIENSYSSIKDAAVWTTSKEFEVRWFHFAFGCVVYNMWLLVDFLTQERIGEIETRKKPRITLRRFLKWLDKELVALI
;
A
#
# COMPACT_ATOMS: atom_id res chain seq x y z
N MET A 1 -19.86 -11.18 5.20
CA MET A 1 -19.13 -11.82 6.30
C MET A 1 -18.03 -12.62 5.64
N SER A 2 -16.75 -12.32 5.92
CA SER A 2 -15.67 -13.18 5.45
C SER A 2 -15.82 -14.52 6.19
N ILE A 3 -16.00 -15.57 5.41
CA ILE A 3 -16.20 -16.93 5.86
C ILE A 3 -14.93 -17.68 5.49
N ASN A 4 -14.43 -18.48 6.41
CA ASN A 4 -13.33 -19.40 6.12
C ASN A 4 -13.80 -20.40 5.04
N GLU A 5 -12.87 -21.07 4.35
CA GLU A 5 -13.19 -22.04 3.29
C GLU A 5 -14.08 -23.19 3.78
N ASP A 6 -14.04 -23.48 5.08
CA ASP A 6 -14.86 -24.48 5.78
C ASP A 6 -16.22 -23.94 6.27
N GLY A 7 -16.56 -22.68 5.96
CA GLY A 7 -17.79 -22.02 6.37
C GLY A 7 -17.81 -21.56 7.84
N SER A 8 -16.72 -21.73 8.58
CA SER A 8 -16.63 -21.24 9.95
C SER A 8 -16.54 -19.69 9.99
N PRO A 9 -17.10 -19.04 11.03
CA PRO A 9 -17.03 -17.59 11.17
C PRO A 9 -15.60 -17.14 11.44
N GLN A 10 -15.15 -16.08 10.75
CA GLN A 10 -13.86 -15.45 11.01
C GLN A 10 -13.98 -14.44 12.17
N PRO A 11 -13.28 -14.64 13.31
CA PRO A 11 -13.37 -13.74 14.45
C PRO A 11 -12.67 -12.40 14.14
N PHE A 12 -13.34 -11.30 14.48
CA PHE A 12 -12.78 -9.95 14.44
C PHE A 12 -12.77 -9.36 15.86
N ILE A 13 -11.59 -8.93 16.33
CA ILE A 13 -11.41 -8.36 17.66
C ILE A 13 -10.96 -6.92 17.49
N THR A 14 -11.65 -6.00 18.17
CA THR A 14 -11.32 -4.57 18.15
C THR A 14 -11.46 -3.99 19.56
N SER A 15 -10.69 -2.94 19.85
CA SER A 15 -10.83 -2.15 21.07
C SER A 15 -11.94 -1.10 20.97
N LEU A 16 -12.57 -0.96 19.80
CA LEU A 16 -13.69 -0.06 19.58
C LEU A 16 -14.98 -0.65 20.18
N ASP A 17 -15.84 0.23 20.70
CA ASP A 17 -17.18 -0.15 21.15
C ASP A 17 -18.05 -0.48 19.94
N VAL A 18 -18.11 -1.77 19.61
CA VAL A 18 -18.78 -2.32 18.43
C VAL A 18 -19.65 -3.48 18.89
N THR A 19 -20.94 -3.35 18.64
CA THR A 19 -21.96 -4.38 18.87
C THR A 19 -22.69 -4.69 17.55
N ASP A 20 -23.29 -5.87 17.45
CA ASP A 20 -24.11 -6.30 16.32
C ASP A 20 -25.56 -6.60 16.73
N GLU A 21 -25.94 -6.22 17.96
CA GLU A 21 -27.24 -6.52 18.55
C GLU A 21 -28.39 -5.79 17.82
N LEU A 22 -28.24 -4.47 17.58
CA LEU A 22 -29.23 -3.66 16.86
C LEU A 22 -28.87 -3.49 15.38
N ALA A 23 -29.88 -3.22 14.54
CA ALA A 23 -29.68 -3.04 13.10
C ALA A 23 -28.79 -1.82 12.75
N LEU A 24 -28.78 -0.78 13.60
CA LEU A 24 -27.87 0.36 13.45
C LEU A 24 -26.41 -0.06 13.73
N ASP A 25 -26.23 -0.83 14.80
CA ASP A 25 -24.92 -1.29 15.28
C ASP A 25 -24.26 -2.27 14.30
N ARG A 26 -25.06 -3.14 13.65
CA ARG A 26 -24.58 -4.00 12.56
C ARG A 26 -23.97 -3.23 11.39
N ARG A 27 -24.49 -2.04 11.06
CA ARG A 27 -23.90 -1.22 9.99
C ARG A 27 -22.56 -0.66 10.43
N TRP A 28 -22.47 -0.19 11.67
CA TRP A 28 -21.21 0.28 12.24
C TRP A 28 -20.16 -0.82 12.29
N ALA A 29 -20.52 -2.01 12.80
CA ALA A 29 -19.65 -3.19 12.81
C ALA A 29 -19.15 -3.56 11.40
N ARG A 30 -20.04 -3.54 10.41
CA ARG A 30 -19.66 -3.80 9.00
C ARG A 30 -18.68 -2.75 8.49
N THR A 31 -18.89 -1.47 8.76
CA THR A 31 -17.95 -0.41 8.36
C THR A 31 -16.58 -0.60 8.99
N GLN A 32 -16.49 -1.04 10.26
CA GLN A 32 -15.21 -1.35 10.88
C GLN A 32 -14.50 -2.53 10.21
N ILE A 33 -15.25 -3.58 9.85
CA ILE A 33 -14.70 -4.74 9.13
C ILE A 33 -14.24 -4.35 7.72
N GLU A 34 -15.00 -3.52 7.01
CA GLU A 34 -14.64 -3.00 5.68
C GLU A 34 -13.35 -2.16 5.76
N GLN A 35 -13.23 -1.24 6.72
CA GLN A 35 -12.00 -0.48 6.94
C GLN A 35 -10.82 -1.38 7.29
N TYR A 36 -11.03 -2.42 8.10
CA TYR A 36 -9.97 -3.37 8.42
C TYR A 36 -9.56 -4.22 7.20
N SER A 37 -10.48 -4.49 6.28
CA SER A 37 -10.17 -5.23 5.05
C SER A 37 -9.16 -4.50 4.15
N ASP A 38 -9.06 -3.17 4.27
CA ASP A 38 -8.03 -2.36 3.61
C ASP A 38 -6.61 -2.59 4.16
N ARG A 39 -6.44 -3.35 5.27
CA ARG A 39 -5.12 -3.71 5.83
C ARG A 39 -4.19 -4.37 4.81
N GLY A 40 -4.74 -5.13 3.85
CA GLY A 40 -3.97 -5.73 2.75
C GLY A 40 -3.20 -4.72 1.90
N ALA A 41 -3.55 -3.43 1.97
CA ALA A 41 -2.78 -2.35 1.36
C ALA A 41 -1.32 -2.31 1.84
N ILE A 42 -1.03 -2.71 3.08
CA ILE A 42 0.33 -2.75 3.63
C ILE A 42 1.16 -3.83 2.93
N GLU A 43 0.59 -5.03 2.74
CA GLU A 43 1.27 -6.14 2.06
C GLU A 43 1.55 -5.81 0.58
N ASN A 44 0.54 -5.23 -0.09
CA ASN A 44 0.69 -4.74 -1.47
C ASN A 44 1.78 -3.65 -1.58
N SER A 45 1.83 -2.74 -0.60
CA SER A 45 2.87 -1.71 -0.52
C SER A 45 4.25 -2.31 -0.30
N TYR A 46 4.37 -3.31 0.58
CA TYR A 46 5.63 -4.01 0.84
C TYR A 46 6.15 -4.77 -0.39
N SER A 47 5.26 -5.42 -1.14
CA SER A 47 5.63 -6.04 -2.41
C SER A 47 6.17 -5.01 -3.41
N SER A 48 5.49 -3.86 -3.52
CA SER A 48 5.89 -2.78 -4.44
C SER A 48 7.23 -2.13 -4.02
N ILE A 49 7.49 -2.00 -2.72
CA ILE A 49 8.77 -1.48 -2.20
C ILE A 49 9.93 -2.39 -2.61
N LYS A 50 9.74 -3.72 -2.64
CA LYS A 50 10.77 -4.65 -3.12
C LYS A 50 11.08 -4.44 -4.60
N ASP A 51 10.10 -4.09 -5.41
CA ASP A 51 10.31 -3.76 -6.82
C ASP A 51 11.06 -2.43 -7.01
N ALA A 52 10.91 -1.50 -6.06
CA ALA A 52 11.64 -0.22 -6.05
C ALA A 52 13.05 -0.33 -5.44
N ALA A 53 13.27 -1.32 -4.55
CA ALA A 53 14.56 -1.56 -3.94
C ALA A 53 15.56 -2.13 -4.97
N VAL A 54 16.80 -1.70 -4.88
CA VAL A 54 17.87 -2.23 -5.73
C VAL A 54 18.20 -3.65 -5.29
N TRP A 55 18.48 -4.53 -6.25
CA TRP A 55 18.90 -5.90 -5.96
C TRP A 55 20.36 -5.93 -5.46
N THR A 56 20.64 -6.77 -4.46
CA THR A 56 21.98 -6.94 -3.90
C THR A 56 22.28 -8.41 -3.58
N THR A 57 23.52 -8.84 -3.80
CA THR A 57 24.03 -10.16 -3.39
C THR A 57 24.55 -10.19 -1.96
N SER A 58 24.75 -9.00 -1.35
CA SER A 58 25.36 -8.90 -0.03
C SER A 58 24.48 -9.56 1.04
N LYS A 59 25.13 -10.32 1.92
CA LYS A 59 24.47 -10.94 3.08
C LYS A 59 24.54 -10.06 4.33
N GLU A 60 25.24 -8.95 4.28
CA GLU A 60 25.36 -8.01 5.39
C GLU A 60 24.03 -7.31 5.66
N PHE A 61 23.66 -7.26 6.94
CA PHE A 61 22.39 -6.66 7.36
C PHE A 61 22.30 -5.19 6.95
N GLU A 62 23.37 -4.43 7.19
CA GLU A 62 23.45 -2.99 6.91
C GLU A 62 23.19 -2.69 5.43
N VAL A 63 23.75 -3.51 4.53
CA VAL A 63 23.57 -3.36 3.09
C VAL A 63 22.12 -3.64 2.70
N ARG A 64 21.52 -4.75 3.17
CA ARG A 64 20.11 -5.04 2.88
C ARG A 64 19.17 -4.00 3.46
N TRP A 65 19.46 -3.52 4.66
CA TRP A 65 18.66 -2.48 5.31
C TRP A 65 18.73 -1.17 4.52
N PHE A 66 19.92 -0.78 4.06
CA PHE A 66 20.08 0.39 3.20
C PHE A 66 19.27 0.27 1.90
N HIS A 67 19.36 -0.86 1.19
CA HIS A 67 18.62 -1.07 -0.06
C HIS A 67 17.10 -1.02 0.17
N PHE A 68 16.64 -1.58 1.29
CA PHE A 68 15.22 -1.52 1.69
C PHE A 68 14.79 -0.08 2.02
N ALA A 69 15.53 0.62 2.89
CA ALA A 69 15.25 2.00 3.27
C ALA A 69 15.25 2.94 2.06
N PHE A 70 16.21 2.76 1.14
CA PHE A 70 16.26 3.48 -0.12
C PHE A 70 15.04 3.15 -1.01
N GLY A 71 14.67 1.87 -1.13
CA GLY A 71 13.45 1.45 -1.82
C GLY A 71 12.19 2.11 -1.26
N CYS A 72 12.09 2.27 0.07
CA CYS A 72 10.99 3.01 0.71
C CYS A 72 10.96 4.48 0.28
N VAL A 73 12.12 5.15 0.17
CA VAL A 73 12.20 6.54 -0.30
C VAL A 73 11.72 6.64 -1.75
N VAL A 74 12.23 5.78 -2.64
CA VAL A 74 11.83 5.76 -4.07
C VAL A 74 10.34 5.48 -4.23
N TYR A 75 9.81 4.52 -3.48
CA TYR A 75 8.38 4.20 -3.47
C TYR A 75 7.52 5.39 -3.01
N ASN A 76 7.92 6.09 -1.95
CA ASN A 76 7.20 7.28 -1.47
C ASN A 76 7.30 8.46 -2.45
N MET A 77 8.43 8.64 -3.14
CA MET A 77 8.54 9.62 -4.22
C MET A 77 7.59 9.32 -5.37
N TRP A 78 7.48 8.04 -5.76
CA TRP A 78 6.49 7.61 -6.75
C TRP A 78 5.06 7.95 -6.31
N LEU A 79 4.69 7.62 -5.07
CA LEU A 79 3.37 7.95 -4.52
C LEU A 79 3.09 9.45 -4.55
N LEU A 80 4.08 10.27 -4.20
CA LEU A 80 3.96 11.74 -4.24
C LEU A 80 3.75 12.24 -5.67
N VAL A 81 4.53 11.76 -6.64
CA VAL A 81 4.39 12.16 -8.05
C VAL A 81 3.04 11.72 -8.62
N ASP A 82 2.61 10.50 -8.31
CA ASP A 82 1.31 9.97 -8.73
C ASP A 82 0.14 10.79 -8.14
N PHE A 83 0.26 11.14 -6.86
CA PHE A 83 -0.70 12.00 -6.15
C PHE A 83 -0.79 13.40 -6.77
N LEU A 84 0.35 14.08 -6.94
CA LEU A 84 0.41 15.42 -7.55
C LEU A 84 -0.09 15.41 -9.00
N THR A 85 0.16 14.34 -9.74
CA THR A 85 -0.36 14.17 -11.11
C THR A 85 -1.88 14.11 -11.11
N GLN A 86 -2.46 13.30 -10.22
CA GLN A 86 -3.91 13.15 -10.06
C GLN A 86 -4.57 14.46 -9.62
N GLU A 87 -3.96 15.17 -8.66
CA GLU A 87 -4.38 16.51 -8.25
C GLU A 87 -4.43 17.48 -9.43
N ARG A 88 -3.36 17.47 -10.25
CA ARG A 88 -3.24 18.41 -11.37
C ARG A 88 -4.27 18.18 -12.47
N ILE A 89 -4.71 16.95 -12.69
CA ILE A 89 -5.76 16.62 -13.68
C ILE A 89 -7.18 16.70 -13.10
N GLY A 90 -7.33 17.17 -11.86
CA GLY A 90 -8.63 17.33 -11.21
C GLY A 90 -9.30 16.01 -10.82
N GLU A 91 -8.53 14.92 -10.73
CA GLU A 91 -9.04 13.61 -10.31
C GLU A 91 -8.62 13.30 -8.88
N ILE A 92 -9.47 13.53 -7.86
CA ILE A 92 -9.26 12.88 -6.56
C ILE A 92 -10.59 12.54 -5.86
N GLU A 93 -10.98 11.27 -5.88
CA GLU A 93 -11.84 10.65 -4.86
C GLU A 93 -11.26 9.27 -4.49
N THR A 94 -10.35 9.27 -3.51
CA THR A 94 -9.81 8.08 -2.83
C THR A 94 -9.28 6.95 -3.73
N ARG A 95 -8.04 7.11 -4.20
CA ARG A 95 -6.98 6.08 -4.34
C ARG A 95 -7.43 4.66 -4.76
N LYS A 96 -8.17 4.51 -5.85
CA LYS A 96 -8.47 3.15 -6.38
C LYS A 96 -7.39 2.61 -7.32
N LYS A 97 -6.68 3.47 -8.06
CA LYS A 97 -5.65 3.02 -9.02
C LYS A 97 -4.64 4.12 -9.32
N PRO A 98 -3.32 3.82 -9.31
CA PRO A 98 -2.31 4.81 -9.67
C PRO A 98 -2.41 5.18 -11.16
N ARG A 99 -2.22 6.46 -11.46
CA ARG A 99 -2.16 7.00 -12.84
C ARG A 99 -0.79 6.83 -13.45
N ILE A 100 0.25 7.10 -12.66
CA ILE A 100 1.62 6.76 -12.98
C ILE A 100 1.91 5.42 -12.33
N THR A 101 2.18 4.38 -13.12
CA THR A 101 2.57 3.09 -12.56
C THR A 101 3.99 3.16 -12.00
N LEU A 102 4.28 2.39 -10.94
CA LEU A 102 5.63 2.33 -10.34
C LEU A 102 6.70 2.03 -11.39
N ARG A 103 6.46 1.04 -12.26
CA ARG A 103 7.38 0.69 -13.36
C ARG A 103 7.67 1.87 -14.30
N ARG A 104 6.67 2.70 -14.61
CA ARG A 104 6.86 3.88 -15.47
C ARG A 104 7.72 4.93 -14.77
N PHE A 105 7.46 5.16 -13.48
CA PHE A 105 8.25 6.07 -12.66
C PHE A 105 9.72 5.63 -12.55
N LEU A 106 9.97 4.35 -12.24
CA LEU A 106 11.33 3.80 -12.14
C LEU A 106 12.11 3.93 -13.45
N LYS A 107 11.48 3.64 -14.60
CA LYS A 107 12.12 3.84 -15.91
C LYS A 107 12.48 5.29 -16.20
N TRP A 108 11.63 6.22 -15.77
CA TRP A 108 11.91 7.64 -15.92
C TRP A 108 13.08 8.05 -15.00
N LEU A 109 13.04 7.65 -13.73
CA LEU A 109 14.10 7.94 -12.76
C LEU A 109 15.46 7.42 -13.23
N ASP A 110 15.52 6.19 -13.76
CA ASP A 110 16.73 5.60 -14.33
C ASP A 110 17.32 6.47 -15.47
N LYS A 111 16.46 6.91 -16.39
CA LYS A 111 16.86 7.79 -17.50
C LYS A 111 17.43 9.13 -17.00
N GLU A 112 16.77 9.77 -16.03
CA GLU A 112 17.23 11.06 -15.48
C GLU A 112 18.55 10.91 -14.74
N LEU A 113 18.71 9.83 -13.96
CA LEU A 113 19.97 9.57 -13.25
C LEU A 113 21.13 9.32 -14.21
N VAL A 114 20.91 8.56 -15.29
CA VAL A 114 21.92 8.35 -16.33
C VAL A 114 22.29 9.65 -17.05
N ALA A 115 21.33 10.55 -17.27
CA ALA A 115 21.59 11.83 -17.93
C ALA A 115 22.40 12.82 -17.06
N LEU A 116 22.46 12.60 -15.75
CA LEU A 116 23.19 13.43 -14.79
C LEU A 116 24.66 13.00 -14.59
N ILE A 117 25.04 11.83 -15.12
CA ILE A 117 26.40 11.26 -15.05
C ILE A 117 27.10 11.45 -16.39
#